data_AF-A0A959E2L3-F1
#
_entry.id   AF-A0A959E2L3-F1
#
_cell.length_a   1.000
_cell.length_b   1.000
_cell.length_c   1.000
_cell.angle_alpha   90.00
_cell.angle_beta   90.00
_cell.angle_gamma   90.00
#
_symmetry.space_group_name_H-M   'P 1'
#
loop_
_entity.id
_entity.type
_entity.pdbx_description
1 polymer ?
#
loop_
_entity_poly.entity_id
_entity_poly.type
_entity_poly.pdbx_seq_one_letter_code
_entity_poly.pdbx_strand_id
1 'polypeptide(L)' 'HILRQKAIGALEETAVCLGEGQNYKYFTKINDEHGFFKTIVPLPHPRWVMQYRRRRMEEFKERYLIALTGISGQ' A
#
# COMPACT_ATOMS: atom_id res chain seq x y z
N HIS A 1 9.64 12.19 -8.89
CA HIS A 1 9.37 10.81 -9.36
C HIS A 1 7.89 10.44 -9.16
N ILE A 2 7.32 10.60 -7.96
CA ILE A 2 5.89 10.29 -7.67
C ILE A 2 4.89 11.06 -8.55
N LEU A 3 5.13 12.35 -8.80
CA LEU A 3 4.25 13.15 -9.67
C LEU A 3 4.15 12.62 -11.11
N ARG A 4 5.23 12.02 -11.64
CA ARG A 4 5.20 11.36 -12.96
C ARG A 4 4.38 10.07 -12.94
N GLN A 5 4.34 9.38 -11.81
CA GLN A 5 3.53 8.16 -11.62
C GLN A 5 2.04 8.49 -11.47
N LYS A 6 1.68 9.66 -10.89
CA LYS A 6 0.28 10.13 -10.92
C LYS A 6 -0.20 10.42 -12.34
N ALA A 7 0.65 11.03 -13.17
CA ALA A 7 0.30 11.43 -14.54
C ALA A 7 -0.07 10.26 -15.48
N ILE A 8 0.30 9.02 -15.14
CA ILE A 8 -0.03 7.80 -15.92
C ILE A 8 -1.33 7.11 -15.45
N GLY A 9 -2.12 7.76 -14.57
CA GLY A 9 -3.47 7.29 -14.22
C GLY A 9 -3.57 6.55 -12.88
N ALA A 10 -2.70 6.84 -11.91
CA ALA A 10 -2.87 6.33 -10.55
C ALA A 10 -4.09 6.99 -9.89
N LEU A 11 -4.99 6.18 -9.32
CA LEU A 11 -6.15 6.64 -8.54
C LEU A 11 -5.69 7.63 -7.46
N GLU A 12 -6.32 8.81 -7.45
CA GLU A 12 -5.83 9.94 -6.64
C GLU A 12 -6.17 9.80 -5.14
N GLU A 13 -7.08 8.91 -4.78
CA GLU A 13 -7.63 8.86 -3.43
C GLU A 13 -6.84 7.95 -2.48
N THR A 14 -6.47 6.75 -2.92
CA THR A 14 -5.87 5.75 -2.02
C THR A 14 -4.63 5.10 -2.61
N ALA A 15 -3.53 5.12 -1.85
CA ALA A 15 -2.30 4.40 -2.16
C ALA A 15 -2.13 3.19 -1.26
N VAL A 16 -1.68 2.07 -1.83
CA VAL A 16 -1.30 0.88 -1.08
C VAL A 16 0.22 0.89 -0.87
N CYS A 17 0.66 0.87 0.39
CA CYS A 17 2.08 0.83 0.75
C CYS A 17 2.50 -0.60 1.11
N LEU A 18 3.32 -1.23 0.26
CA LEU A 18 3.88 -2.55 0.53
C LEU A 18 5.04 -2.44 1.54
N GLY A 19 4.71 -2.55 2.81
CA GLY A 19 5.61 -2.50 3.95
C GLY A 19 5.04 -1.68 5.09
N GLU A 20 4.82 -2.34 6.24
CA GLU A 20 4.22 -1.74 7.44
C GLU A 20 5.26 -1.01 8.34
N GLY A 21 6.55 -1.11 8.02
CA GLY A 21 7.65 -0.58 8.83
C GLY A 21 8.10 0.82 8.42
N GLN A 22 9.39 0.96 8.12
CA GLN A 22 10.00 2.25 7.75
C GLN A 22 9.41 2.84 6.47
N ASN A 23 9.03 2.00 5.49
CA ASN A 23 8.40 2.47 4.26
C ASN A 23 7.11 3.25 4.55
N TYR A 24 6.19 2.69 5.34
CA TYR A 24 4.96 3.38 5.69
C TYR A 24 5.25 4.72 6.37
N LYS A 25 6.13 4.75 7.38
CA LYS A 25 6.49 6.00 8.08
C LYS A 25 7.06 7.07 7.15
N TYR A 26 7.94 6.67 6.23
CA TYR A 26 8.54 7.57 5.24
C TYR A 26 7.49 8.10 4.25
N PHE A 27 6.64 7.22 3.73
CA PHE A 27 5.57 7.59 2.80
C PHE A 27 4.51 8.49 3.45
N THR A 28 4.10 8.18 4.68
CA THR A 28 3.17 9.03 5.44
C THR A 28 3.75 10.44 5.60
N LYS A 29 5.01 10.56 6.03
CA LYS A 29 5.64 11.87 6.19
C LYS A 29 5.64 12.69 4.89
N ILE A 30 6.01 12.07 3.78
CA ILE A 30 6.00 12.74 2.47
C ILE A 30 4.58 13.10 2.03
N ASN A 31 3.61 12.23 2.32
CA ASN A 31 2.22 12.48 1.97
C ASN A 31 1.59 13.58 2.84
N ASP A 32 2.00 13.71 4.10
CA ASP A 32 1.57 14.80 4.97
C ASP A 32 2.13 16.15 4.49
N GLU A 33 3.35 16.15 3.94
CA GLU A 33 3.99 17.36 3.41
C GLU A 33 3.38 17.82 2.06
N HIS A 34 2.91 16.89 1.23
CA HIS A 34 2.52 17.18 -0.16
C HIS A 34 1.07 16.85 -0.54
N GLY A 35 0.34 16.12 0.31
CA GLY A 35 -1.05 15.74 0.09
C GLY A 35 -1.26 14.88 -1.16
N PHE A 36 -0.35 13.93 -1.46
CA PHE A 36 -0.42 13.18 -2.73
C PHE A 36 -1.64 12.26 -2.84
N PHE A 37 -2.03 11.64 -1.73
CA PHE A 37 -3.15 10.69 -1.59
C PHE A 37 -3.98 11.02 -0.34
N LYS A 38 -5.29 10.77 -0.37
CA LYS A 38 -6.16 10.95 0.81
C LYS A 38 -5.89 9.89 1.88
N THR A 39 -5.66 8.65 1.45
CA THR A 39 -5.45 7.51 2.34
C THR A 39 -4.24 6.69 1.89
N ILE A 40 -3.43 6.25 2.85
CA ILE A 40 -2.35 5.27 2.61
C ILE A 40 -2.67 4.02 3.42
N VAL A 41 -2.86 2.90 2.73
CA VAL A 41 -3.14 1.60 3.35
C VAL A 41 -1.84 0.78 3.39
N PRO A 42 -1.24 0.54 4.56
CA PRO A 42 -0.06 -0.31 4.65
C PRO A 42 -0.45 -1.79 4.55
N LEU A 43 0.31 -2.55 3.77
CA LEU A 43 0.22 -4.01 3.67
C LEU A 43 1.57 -4.68 3.93
N PRO A 44 1.61 -5.88 4.53
CA PRO A 44 2.86 -6.62 4.75
C PRO A 44 3.60 -6.86 3.45
N HIS A 45 4.88 -6.52 3.31
CA HIS A 45 5.58 -6.63 2.02
C HIS A 45 5.61 -8.10 1.51
N PRO A 46 5.32 -8.40 0.22
CA PRO A 46 5.25 -9.77 -0.30
C PRO A 46 6.53 -10.58 -0.05
N ARG A 47 7.70 -9.96 -0.27
CA ARG A 47 9.02 -10.53 0.09
C ARG A 47 9.09 -11.02 1.54
N TRP A 48 8.60 -10.23 2.50
CA TRP A 48 8.61 -10.62 3.92
C TRP A 48 7.64 -11.78 4.18
N VAL A 49 6.45 -11.74 3.56
CA VAL A 49 5.47 -12.84 3.66
C VAL A 49 6.08 -14.14 3.13
N MET A 50 6.69 -14.11 1.95
CA MET A 50 7.30 -15.28 1.33
C MET A 50 8.50 -15.81 2.12
N GLN A 51 9.31 -14.94 2.73
CA GLN A 51 10.49 -15.33 3.49
C GLN A 51 10.16 -15.90 4.88
N TYR A 52 9.25 -15.27 5.62
CA TYR A 52 9.04 -15.57 7.04
C TYR A 52 7.67 -16.17 7.36
N ARG A 53 6.69 -16.00 6.46
CA ARG A 53 5.28 -16.33 6.71
C ARG A 53 4.67 -17.23 5.63
N ARG A 54 5.48 -17.94 4.85
CA ARG A 54 5.02 -18.81 3.74
C ARG A 54 3.87 -19.76 4.12
N ARG A 55 3.91 -20.33 5.33
CA ARG A 55 2.84 -21.24 5.83
C ARG A 55 1.49 -20.55 6.03
N ARG A 56 1.47 -19.22 6.19
CA ARG A 56 0.27 -18.39 6.37
C ARG A 56 -0.05 -17.58 5.11
N MET A 57 0.45 -17.99 3.95
CA MET A 57 0.31 -17.24 2.71
C MET A 57 -1.15 -16.96 2.31
N GLU A 58 -2.06 -17.90 2.54
CA GLU A 58 -3.48 -17.71 2.23
C GLU A 58 -4.12 -16.59 3.08
N GLU A 59 -3.78 -16.50 4.36
CA GLU A 59 -4.20 -15.40 5.25
C GLU A 59 -3.75 -14.04 4.69
N PHE A 60 -2.50 -13.95 4.20
CA PHE A 60 -2.00 -12.72 3.60
C PHE A 60 -2.65 -12.43 2.25
N LYS A 61 -2.93 -13.43 1.41
CA LYS A 61 -3.68 -13.22 0.15
C LYS A 61 -5.05 -12.63 0.43
N GLU A 62 -5.76 -13.16 1.42
CA GLU A 62 -7.07 -12.67 1.80
C GLU A 62 -7.00 -11.22 2.33
N ARG A 63 -6.02 -10.90 3.17
CA ARG A 63 -5.76 -9.51 3.60
C ARG A 63 -5.52 -8.56 2.42
N TYR A 64 -4.78 -9.00 1.41
CA TYR A 64 -4.54 -8.22 0.20
C TYR A 64 -5.80 -8.02 -0.63
N LEU A 65 -6.58 -9.10 -0.83
CA LEU A 65 -7.84 -9.03 -1.56
C LEU A 65 -8.81 -8.06 -0.88
N ILE A 66 -9.00 -8.17 0.43
CA ILE A 66 -9.86 -7.27 1.21
C ILE A 66 -9.42 -5.81 1.05
N ALA A 67 -8.11 -5.55 1.17
CA ALA A 67 -7.59 -4.20 1.02
C ALA A 67 -7.82 -3.65 -0.39
N LEU A 68 -7.62 -4.45 -1.43
CA LEU A 68 -7.77 -4.02 -2.81
C LEU A 68 -9.24 -3.87 -3.23
N THR A 69 -10.13 -4.79 -2.82
CA THR A 69 -11.56 -4.70 -3.14
C THR A 69 -12.25 -3.61 -2.34
N GLY A 70 -11.84 -3.38 -1.09
CA GLY A 70 -12.33 -2.27 -0.26
C GLY A 70 -11.98 -0.90 -0.83
N ILE A 71 -10.88 -0.80 -1.60
CA ILE A 71 -10.48 0.44 -2.28
C ILE A 71 -11.29 0.65 -3.58
N SER A 72 -11.61 -0.42 -4.30
CA SER A 72 -12.37 -0.34 -5.57
C SER A 72 -13.86 -0.02 -5.39
N GLY A 73 -14.37 0.00 -4.16
CA GLY A 73 -15.79 0.21 -3.83
C GLY A 73 -16.11 1.53 -3.12
N GLN A 74 -15.14 2.45 -3.03
CA GLN A 74 -15.34 3.82 -2.50
C GLN A 74 -15.41 4.85 -3.62
#